data_AF-A0A845ASA7-F1
#
_entry.id   AF-A0A845ASA7-F1
#
_cell.length_a   1.000
_cell.length_b   1.000
_cell.length_c   1.000
_cell.angle_alpha   90.00
_cell.angle_beta   90.00
_cell.angle_gamma   90.00
#
_symmetry.space_group_name_H-M   'P 1'
#
loop_
_entity.id
_entity.type
_entity.pdbx_description
1 polymer ?
#
loop_
_entity_poly.entity_id
_entity_poly.type
_entity_poly.pdbx_seq_one_letter_code
_entity_poly.pdbx_strand_id
1 'polypeptide(L)' 'MILRELFIFVAAFAAFASAVAAYLAVFHGEVALKEILSTAFAAVIGLYVGRYLQMRLSNG' A
#
# COMPACT_ATOMS: atom_id res chain seq x y z
N MET A 1 13.25 -16.38 4.42
CA MET A 1 13.34 -14.99 4.92
C MET A 1 13.49 -13.93 3.82
N ILE A 2 13.50 -14.29 2.53
CA ILE A 2 13.37 -13.25 1.47
C ILE A 2 12.11 -13.46 0.64
N LEU A 3 11.74 -14.72 0.37
CA LEU A 3 10.54 -15.06 -0.39
C LEU A 3 9.23 -14.71 0.35
N ARG A 4 9.18 -14.91 1.67
CA ARG A 4 8.00 -14.58 2.49
C ARG A 4 7.80 -13.07 2.56
N GLU A 5 8.86 -12.32 2.74
CA GLU A 5 8.89 -10.87 2.84
C GLU A 5 8.50 -10.25 1.50
N LEU A 6 9.02 -10.78 0.40
CA LEU A 6 8.60 -10.42 -0.95
C LEU A 6 7.11 -10.72 -1.17
N PHE A 7 6.63 -11.90 -0.76
CA PHE A 7 5.22 -12.27 -0.86
C PHE A 7 4.32 -11.29 -0.08
N ILE A 8 4.70 -10.95 1.16
CA ILE A 8 3.95 -9.99 1.99
C ILE A 8 3.93 -8.62 1.33
N PHE A 9 5.06 -8.17 0.76
CA PHE A 9 5.13 -6.91 0.05
C PHE A 9 4.20 -6.88 -1.15
N VAL A 10 4.25 -7.91 -2.01
CA VAL A 10 3.39 -8.02 -3.20
C VAL A 10 1.91 -8.13 -2.80
N ALA A 11 1.58 -8.92 -1.79
CA ALA A 11 0.21 -9.08 -1.30
C ALA A 11 -0.33 -7.77 -0.72
N ALA A 12 0.45 -7.04 0.07
CA ALA A 12 0.06 -5.74 0.60
C ALA A 12 -0.15 -4.72 -0.53
N PHE A 13 0.78 -4.66 -1.48
CA PHE A 13 0.65 -3.78 -2.64
C PHE A 13 -0.59 -4.09 -3.47
N ALA A 14 -0.84 -5.36 -3.77
CA ALA A 14 -2.03 -5.80 -4.49
C ALA A 14 -3.31 -5.43 -3.73
N ALA A 15 -3.36 -5.66 -2.41
CA ALA A 15 -4.51 -5.30 -1.60
C ALA A 15 -4.81 -3.79 -1.64
N PHE A 16 -3.78 -2.94 -1.50
CA PHE A 16 -3.95 -1.49 -1.63
C PHE A 16 -4.35 -1.07 -3.05
N ALA A 17 -3.72 -1.64 -4.08
CA ALA A 17 -4.07 -1.36 -5.47
C ALA A 17 -5.53 -1.73 -5.79
N SER A 18 -5.98 -2.90 -5.32
CA SER A 18 -7.38 -3.31 -5.46
C SER A 18 -8.33 -2.38 -4.72
N ALA A 19 -8.00 -1.96 -3.49
CA ALA A 19 -8.83 -1.03 -2.73
C ALA A 19 -8.93 0.35 -3.40
N VAL A 20 -7.81 0.89 -3.88
CA VAL A 20 -7.76 2.17 -4.59
C VAL A 20 -8.50 2.07 -5.93
N ALA A 21 -8.30 1.00 -6.69
CA ALA A 21 -9.01 0.77 -7.95
C ALA A 21 -10.52 0.66 -7.72
N ALA A 22 -10.96 -0.08 -6.69
CA ALA A 22 -12.37 -0.19 -6.36
C ALA A 22 -12.98 1.15 -5.94
N TYR A 23 -12.28 1.91 -5.09
CA TYR A 23 -12.71 3.24 -4.68
C TYR A 23 -12.83 4.18 -5.89
N LEU A 24 -11.78 4.24 -6.71
CA LEU A 24 -11.79 5.10 -7.88
C LEU A 24 -12.85 4.66 -8.89
N ALA A 25 -13.00 3.37 -9.19
CA ALA A 25 -14.04 2.88 -10.10
C ALA A 25 -15.48 3.23 -9.65
N VAL A 26 -15.73 3.30 -8.34
CA VAL A 26 -17.05 3.65 -7.80
C VAL A 26 -17.29 5.15 -7.81
N PHE A 27 -16.26 5.96 -7.53
CA PHE A 27 -16.43 7.39 -7.25
C PHE A 27 -15.83 8.33 -8.30
N HIS A 28 -15.00 7.83 -9.22
CA HIS A 28 -14.27 8.58 -10.24
C HIS A 28 -14.39 7.84 -11.58
N GLY A 29 -15.01 8.46 -12.59
CA GLY A 29 -15.34 7.79 -13.85
C GLY A 29 -14.11 7.29 -14.62
N GLU A 30 -13.26 8.21 -15.08
CA GLU A 30 -12.04 7.86 -15.81
C GLU A 30 -10.84 7.86 -14.86
N VAL A 31 -10.21 6.69 -14.70
CA VAL A 31 -9.15 6.49 -13.72
C VAL A 31 -7.88 6.03 -14.42
N ALA A 32 -6.86 6.87 -14.39
CA ALA A 32 -5.56 6.51 -14.94
C ALA A 32 -4.87 5.46 -14.06
N LEU A 33 -4.30 4.42 -14.69
CA LEU A 33 -3.53 3.37 -14.00
C LEU A 33 -2.43 3.95 -13.11
N LYS A 34 -1.84 5.09 -13.52
CA LYS A 34 -0.86 5.83 -12.75
C LYS A 34 -1.37 6.19 -11.35
N GLU A 35 -2.60 6.68 -11.23
CA GLU A 35 -3.17 7.13 -9.95
C GLU A 35 -3.41 5.97 -8.99
N ILE A 36 -3.85 4.82 -9.52
CA ILE A 36 -4.03 3.60 -8.74
C ILE A 36 -2.67 3.13 -8.18
N LEU A 37 -1.67 3.00 -9.06
CA LEU A 37 -0.37 2.45 -8.69
C LEU A 37 0.44 3.40 -7.79
N SER A 38 0.41 4.72 -8.07
CA SER A 38 1.12 5.71 -7.25
C SER A 38 0.53 5.79 -5.84
N THR A 39 -0.80 5.77 -5.72
CA THR A 39 -1.50 5.81 -4.44
C THR A 39 -1.29 4.51 -3.66
N ALA A 40 -1.40 3.35 -4.32
CA ALA A 40 -1.11 2.06 -3.70
C ALA A 40 0.34 1.97 -3.20
N PHE A 41 1.29 2.47 -4.00
CA PHE A 41 2.70 2.51 -3.61
C PHE A 41 2.93 3.40 -2.39
N ALA A 42 2.34 4.60 -2.37
CA ALA A 42 2.41 5.50 -1.22
C ALA A 42 1.82 4.87 0.05
N ALA A 43 0.69 4.15 -0.07
CA ALA A 43 0.07 3.44 1.05
C ALA A 43 0.98 2.33 1.61
N VAL A 44 1.64 1.57 0.74
CA VAL A 44 2.61 0.55 1.16
C VAL A 44 3.81 1.17 1.88
N ILE A 45 4.38 2.27 1.35
CA ILE A 45 5.44 2.99 2.04
C ILE A 45 4.96 3.46 3.42
N GLY A 46 3.77 4.08 3.49
CA GLY A 46 3.16 4.52 4.74
C GLY A 46 3.00 3.41 5.76
N LEU A 47 2.61 2.20 5.33
CA LEU A 47 2.52 1.01 6.20
C LEU A 47 3.88 0.66 6.83
N TYR A 48 4.94 0.60 6.03
CA TYR A 48 6.28 0.24 6.54
C TYR A 48 6.88 1.34 7.42
N VAL A 49 6.77 2.60 6.99
CA VAL A 49 7.23 3.76 7.77
C VAL A 49 6.45 3.87 9.07
N GLY A 50 5.12 3.72 9.03
CA GLY A 50 4.27 3.75 10.22
C GLY A 50 4.62 2.66 11.21
N ARG A 51 4.89 1.43 10.74
CA ARG A 51 5.40 0.35 11.60
C ARG A 51 6.76 0.67 12.21
N TYR A 52 7.68 1.22 11.43
CA TYR A 52 8.98 1.63 11.94
C TYR A 52 8.85 2.71 13.03
N LEU A 53 8.02 3.73 12.79
CA LEU A 53 7.75 4.78 13.79
C LEU A 53 7.08 4.20 15.03
N GLN A 54 6.08 3.33 14.87
CA GLN A 54 5.42 2.64 15.99
C GLN A 54 6.44 1.89 16.84
N MET A 55 7.34 1.12 16.22
CA MET A 55 8.40 0.40 16.94
C MET A 55 9.35 1.34 17.69
N ARG A 56 9.69 2.49 17.10
CA ARG A 56 10.55 3.49 17.77
C ARG A 56 9.84 4.11 18.96
N LEU A 57 8.60 4.55 18.79
CA LEU A 57 7.80 5.18 19.84
C LEU A 57 7.47 4.23 20.99
N SER A 58 7.25 2.95 20.71
CA SER A 58 7.01 1.94 21.75
C SER A 58 8.25 1.56 22.56
N ASN A 59 9.45 1.82 22.03
CA ASN A 59 10.72 1.41 22.66
C ASN A 59 11.52 2.55 23.31
N GLY A 60 11.02 3.79 23.30
CA GLY A 60 11.67 4.97 23.91
C GLY A 60 12.53 5.76 22.93
#